data_AF-A0A8D8NI55-F1
#
_entry.id   AF-A0A8D8NI55-F1
#
_cell.length_a   1.000
_cell.length_b   1.000
_cell.length_c   1.000
_cell.angle_alpha   90.00
_cell.angle_beta   90.00
_cell.angle_gamma   90.00
#
_symmetry.space_group_name_H-M   'P 1'
#
loop_
_entity.id
_entity.type
_entity.pdbx_description
1 polymer ?
#
loop_
_entity_poly.entity_id
_entity_poly.type
_entity_poly.pdbx_seq_one_letter_code
_entity_poly.pdbx_strand_id
1 'polypeptide(L)'
;MVGIEGITYAGNHGLEILHPDGSKFIHPMPMEYEDKVTTLLKALQEEVCHDGAWVENKGALLTFHYRETPLELRADLVEKARQLIINNGFRAAEAHCAVEAKPPVQWNKGRASIYILRTAFGVDWSERIKIIYAGDDATDEDAMMALKGMAATFRVTNAQIVKTSAERRLPSTDSVLTMLKWVERHFMRRKPRSNSLTYKNRKKDCVKMQLAFDLVPNLSPANSAANSSDERD
;
A
#
# COMPACT_ATOMS: atom_id res chain seq x y z
N MET A 1 14.79 -2.33 1.12
CA MET A 1 14.00 -3.44 1.71
C MET A 1 14.80 -4.04 2.86
N VAL A 2 14.18 -4.51 3.95
CA VAL A 2 14.94 -5.03 5.11
C VAL A 2 15.55 -6.43 4.92
N GLY A 3 15.28 -7.10 3.79
CA GLY A 3 16.00 -8.32 3.39
C GLY A 3 15.72 -9.57 4.22
N ILE A 4 14.52 -9.68 4.79
CA ILE A 4 14.06 -10.82 5.59
C ILE A 4 13.10 -11.64 4.75
N GLU A 5 13.39 -12.92 4.57
CA GLU A 5 12.51 -13.82 3.84
C GLU A 5 11.30 -14.25 4.67
N GLY A 6 10.22 -14.65 4.00
CA GLY A 6 9.05 -15.23 4.66
C GLY A 6 8.13 -14.25 5.37
N ILE A 7 8.30 -12.94 5.18
CA ILE A 7 7.41 -11.90 5.72
C ILE A 7 6.67 -11.14 4.63
N THR A 8 5.56 -10.51 5.01
CA THR A 8 4.82 -9.59 4.14
C THR A 8 5.50 -8.23 4.13
N TYR A 9 5.74 -7.69 2.94
CA TYR A 9 6.23 -6.33 2.74
C TYR A 9 5.10 -5.44 2.24
N ALA A 10 4.83 -4.31 2.90
CA ALA A 10 3.90 -3.30 2.44
C ALA A 10 4.66 -2.00 2.14
N GLY A 11 4.68 -1.59 0.87
CA GLY A 11 5.30 -0.35 0.38
C GLY A 11 4.25 0.71 0.03
N ASN A 12 4.68 1.95 -0.21
CA ASN A 12 3.83 3.03 -0.71
C ASN A 12 2.54 3.23 0.13
N HIS A 13 2.66 3.31 1.45
CA HIS A 13 1.51 3.41 2.38
C HIS A 13 0.52 2.22 2.30
N GLY A 14 0.98 1.08 1.77
CA GLY A 14 0.22 -0.13 1.55
C GLY A 14 -0.45 -0.24 0.18
N LEU A 15 -0.16 0.68 -0.76
CA LEU A 15 -0.61 0.56 -2.15
C LEU A 15 0.00 -0.67 -2.84
N GLU A 16 1.15 -1.14 -2.37
CA GLU A 16 1.78 -2.36 -2.84
C GLU A 16 2.09 -3.28 -1.67
N ILE A 17 1.70 -4.55 -1.77
CA ILE A 17 1.91 -5.55 -0.74
C ILE A 17 2.44 -6.82 -1.39
N LEU A 18 3.65 -7.24 -0.99
CA LEU A 18 4.27 -8.49 -1.40
C LEU A 18 4.12 -9.51 -0.26
N HIS A 19 3.50 -10.64 -0.55
CA HIS A 19 3.28 -11.73 0.39
C HIS A 19 4.43 -12.75 0.38
N PRO A 20 4.58 -13.57 1.44
CA PRO A 20 5.64 -14.58 1.54
C PRO A 20 5.64 -15.62 0.41
N ASP A 21 4.48 -15.86 -0.22
CA ASP A 21 4.34 -16.79 -1.35
C ASP A 21 4.72 -16.17 -2.70
N GLY A 22 5.17 -14.92 -2.70
CA GLY A 22 5.53 -14.17 -3.90
C GLY A 22 4.36 -13.46 -4.58
N SER A 23 3.13 -13.66 -4.12
CA SER A 23 1.97 -12.94 -4.64
C SER A 23 2.05 -11.45 -4.29
N LYS A 24 1.57 -10.60 -5.20
CA LYS A 24 1.57 -9.15 -5.04
C LYS A 24 0.16 -8.61 -5.13
N PHE A 25 -0.20 -7.76 -4.18
CA PHE A 25 -1.34 -6.88 -4.27
C PHE A 25 -0.84 -5.49 -4.68
N ILE A 26 -1.45 -4.94 -5.73
CA ILE A 26 -1.31 -3.54 -6.13
C ILE A 26 -2.71 -2.95 -6.02
N HIS A 27 -2.85 -1.89 -5.24
CA HIS A 27 -4.13 -1.21 -5.11
C HIS A 27 -4.54 -0.69 -6.49
N PRO A 28 -5.73 -1.05 -6.99
CA PRO A 28 -6.15 -0.63 -8.32
C PRO A 28 -6.24 0.89 -8.37
N MET A 29 -5.58 1.47 -9.35
CA MET A 29 -5.64 2.88 -9.66
C MET A 29 -6.72 3.11 -10.73
N PRO A 30 -7.54 4.17 -10.64
CA PRO A 30 -8.38 4.52 -11.76
C PRO A 30 -7.49 4.82 -12.98
N MET A 31 -7.86 4.30 -14.15
CA MET A 31 -7.06 4.38 -15.38
C MET A 31 -6.64 5.82 -15.71
N GLU A 32 -7.52 6.79 -15.45
CA GLU A 32 -7.23 8.23 -15.62
C GLU A 32 -6.03 8.72 -14.80
N TYR A 33 -5.66 8.05 -13.70
CA TYR A 33 -4.52 8.43 -12.87
C TYR A 33 -3.21 7.81 -13.36
N GLU A 34 -3.23 6.70 -14.10
CA GLU A 34 -2.01 6.12 -14.67
C GLU A 34 -1.38 7.07 -15.69
N ASP A 35 -2.20 7.65 -16.57
CA ASP A 35 -1.75 8.68 -17.54
C ASP A 35 -1.32 9.98 -16.85
N LYS A 36 -2.02 10.38 -15.79
CA LYS A 36 -1.68 11.56 -14.99
C LYS A 36 -0.37 11.38 -14.23
N VAL A 37 -0.01 10.18 -13.78
CA VAL A 37 1.31 9.93 -13.16
C VAL A 37 2.42 10.21 -14.18
N THR A 38 2.29 9.71 -15.41
CA THR A 38 3.29 9.93 -16.47
C THR A 38 3.41 11.42 -16.80
N THR A 39 2.28 12.10 -16.92
CA THR A 39 2.23 13.55 -17.19
C THR A 39 2.87 14.36 -16.06
N LEU A 40 2.53 14.05 -14.81
CA LEU A 40 3.08 14.72 -13.63
C LEU A 40 4.58 14.45 -13.48
N LEU A 41 5.03 13.22 -13.75
CA LEU A 41 6.44 12.87 -13.70
C LEU A 41 7.25 13.74 -14.65
N LYS A 42 6.78 13.87 -15.90
CA LYS A 42 7.43 14.72 -16.90
C LYS A 42 7.47 16.18 -16.46
N ALA A 43 6.33 16.72 -15.99
CA ALA A 43 6.27 18.09 -15.51
C ALA A 43 7.23 18.35 -14.35
N LEU A 44 7.29 17.45 -13.35
CA LEU A 44 8.24 17.57 -12.24
C LEU A 44 9.70 17.51 -12.71
N GLN A 45 10.02 16.62 -13.66
CA GLN A 45 11.36 16.51 -14.22
C GLN A 45 11.80 17.78 -14.95
N GLU A 46 10.91 18.36 -15.75
CA GLU A 46 11.22 19.54 -16.56
C GLU A 46 11.27 20.82 -15.72
N GLU A 47 10.42 20.93 -14.70
CA GLU A 47 10.16 22.21 -14.05
C GLU A 47 10.83 22.41 -12.69
N VAL A 48 11.20 21.32 -12.00
CA VAL A 48 11.72 21.38 -10.61
C VAL A 48 12.87 20.41 -10.32
N CYS A 49 13.22 19.47 -11.21
CA CYS A 49 14.33 18.53 -10.98
C CYS A 49 15.68 19.12 -11.42
N HIS A 50 16.11 20.17 -10.73
CA HIS A 50 17.41 20.81 -10.89
C HIS A 50 17.96 21.23 -9.53
N ASP A 51 19.20 21.73 -9.49
CA ASP A 51 19.85 22.19 -8.24
C ASP A 51 19.76 21.15 -7.11
N GLY A 52 20.09 19.89 -7.42
CA GLY A 52 20.06 18.78 -6.45
C GLY A 52 18.67 18.21 -6.15
N ALA A 53 17.59 18.81 -6.64
CA ALA A 53 16.25 18.25 -6.55
C ALA A 53 16.02 17.16 -7.60
N TRP A 54 15.23 16.16 -7.25
CA TRP A 54 14.91 15.03 -8.14
C TRP A 54 13.55 14.41 -7.79
N VAL A 55 13.00 13.62 -8.70
CA VAL A 55 11.74 12.92 -8.50
C VAL A 55 11.94 11.41 -8.52
N GLU A 56 11.38 10.73 -7.53
CA GLU A 56 11.34 9.29 -7.41
C GLU A 56 9.99 8.78 -7.95
N ASN A 57 10.03 7.85 -8.90
CA ASN A 57 8.85 7.15 -9.36
C ASN A 57 8.69 5.82 -8.60
N LYS A 58 7.64 5.71 -7.78
CA LYS A 58 7.30 4.51 -7.00
C LYS A 58 6.09 3.78 -7.57
N GLY A 59 5.81 3.91 -8.87
CA GLY A 59 4.63 3.34 -9.53
C GLY A 59 3.41 4.22 -9.32
N ALA A 60 2.56 3.89 -8.34
CA ALA A 60 1.32 4.64 -8.09
C ALA A 60 1.52 6.00 -7.38
N LEU A 61 2.76 6.31 -6.96
CA LEU A 61 3.11 7.51 -6.19
C LEU A 61 4.42 8.08 -6.71
N LEU A 62 4.50 9.41 -6.80
CA LEU A 62 5.74 10.13 -7.08
C LEU A 62 6.21 10.84 -5.80
N THR A 63 7.52 10.94 -5.60
CA THR A 63 8.09 11.70 -4.48
C THR A 63 9.11 12.69 -5.02
N PHE A 64 8.85 13.98 -4.86
CA PHE A 64 9.81 15.03 -5.15
C PHE A 64 10.73 15.23 -3.95
N HIS A 65 12.04 15.07 -4.12
CA HIS A 65 13.05 15.20 -3.09
C HIS A 65 13.89 16.47 -3.33
N TYR A 66 14.13 17.23 -2.27
CA TYR A 66 14.85 18.52 -2.34
C TYR A 66 15.91 18.66 -1.24
N ARG A 67 16.35 17.54 -0.66
CA ARG A 67 17.33 17.54 0.44
C ARG A 67 18.67 18.16 0.05
N GLU A 68 19.13 17.88 -1.16
CA GLU A 68 20.42 18.33 -1.70
C GLU A 68 20.34 19.73 -2.33
N THR A 69 19.15 20.36 -2.31
CA THR A 69 18.93 21.68 -2.88
C THR A 69 19.44 22.79 -1.97
N PRO A 70 20.06 23.86 -2.52
CA PRO A 70 20.43 25.06 -1.75
C PRO A 70 19.25 25.63 -0.97
N LEU A 71 19.47 26.04 0.28
CA LEU A 71 18.40 26.41 1.22
C LEU A 71 17.52 27.55 0.68
N GLU A 72 18.13 28.51 0.00
CA GLU A 72 17.51 29.67 -0.62
C GLU A 72 16.56 29.33 -1.77
N LEU A 73 16.75 28.19 -2.44
CA LEU A 73 15.90 27.75 -3.56
C LEU A 73 14.77 26.81 -3.14
N ARG A 74 14.85 26.22 -1.93
CA ARG A 74 13.92 25.16 -1.50
C ARG A 74 12.47 25.62 -1.47
N ALA A 75 12.20 26.82 -0.94
CA ALA A 75 10.84 27.29 -0.77
C ALA A 75 10.10 27.38 -2.12
N ASP A 76 10.74 27.99 -3.11
CA ASP A 76 10.16 28.18 -4.45
C ASP A 76 9.97 26.84 -5.17
N LEU A 77 10.97 25.94 -5.10
CA LEU A 77 10.88 24.63 -5.71
C LEU A 77 9.81 23.74 -5.08
N VAL A 78 9.70 23.74 -3.75
CA VAL A 78 8.68 22.99 -3.02
C VAL A 78 7.29 23.50 -3.37
N GLU A 79 7.09 24.82 -3.40
CA GLU A 79 5.79 25.40 -3.75
C GLU A 79 5.42 25.08 -5.21
N LYS A 80 6.38 25.20 -6.14
CA LYS A 80 6.15 24.85 -7.55
C LYS A 80 5.81 23.37 -7.72
N ALA A 81 6.55 22.47 -7.07
CA ALA A 81 6.24 21.04 -7.08
C ALA A 81 4.85 20.76 -6.51
N ARG A 82 4.48 21.42 -5.40
CA ARG A 82 3.15 21.30 -4.78
C ARG A 82 2.04 21.70 -5.74
N GLN A 83 2.20 22.80 -6.48
CA GLN A 83 1.25 23.26 -7.49
C GLN A 83 1.12 22.26 -8.65
N LEU A 84 2.24 21.76 -9.18
CA LEU A 84 2.22 20.73 -10.23
C LEU A 84 1.46 19.48 -9.79
N ILE A 85 1.69 19.01 -8.57
CA ILE A 85 1.01 17.86 -7.98
C ILE A 85 -0.50 18.10 -7.91
N ILE A 86 -0.92 19.23 -7.35
CA ILE A 86 -2.34 19.58 -7.17
C ILE A 86 -3.05 19.76 -8.52
N ASN A 87 -2.41 20.45 -9.47
CA ASN A 87 -2.98 20.72 -10.80
C ASN A 87 -3.16 19.43 -11.63
N ASN A 88 -2.36 18.39 -11.36
CA ASN A 88 -2.54 17.07 -11.96
C ASN A 88 -3.51 16.16 -11.18
N GLY A 89 -4.24 16.70 -10.20
CA GLY A 89 -5.30 15.99 -9.47
C GLY A 89 -4.79 15.07 -8.36
N PHE A 90 -3.53 15.20 -7.94
CA PHE A 90 -2.96 14.47 -6.81
C PHE A 90 -3.01 15.33 -5.54
N ARG A 91 -2.92 14.67 -4.39
CA ARG A 91 -2.74 15.34 -3.10
C ARG A 91 -1.26 15.48 -2.80
N ALA A 92 -0.78 16.70 -2.60
CA ALA A 92 0.57 16.94 -2.11
C ALA A 92 0.62 16.67 -0.59
N ALA A 93 1.48 15.76 -0.18
CA ALA A 93 1.75 15.48 1.23
C ALA A 93 3.20 15.77 1.57
N GLU A 94 3.43 16.50 2.66
CA GLU A 94 4.79 16.79 3.13
C GLU A 94 5.44 15.53 3.72
N ALA A 95 6.72 15.36 3.38
CA ALA A 95 7.61 14.35 3.92
C ALA A 95 8.97 14.98 4.23
N HIS A 96 9.85 14.25 4.92
CA HIS A 96 11.12 14.81 5.38
C HIS A 96 12.05 15.18 4.22
N CYS A 97 12.14 16.47 3.92
CA CYS A 97 12.81 17.04 2.73
C CYS A 97 12.24 16.49 1.41
N ALA A 98 10.93 16.23 1.36
CA ALA A 98 10.25 15.73 0.17
C ALA A 98 8.76 16.14 0.13
N VAL A 99 8.17 16.09 -1.07
CA VAL A 99 6.72 16.22 -1.30
C VAL A 99 6.23 14.97 -2.03
N GLU A 100 5.30 14.24 -1.43
CA GLU A 100 4.68 13.05 -2.02
C GLU A 100 3.44 13.44 -2.83
N ALA A 101 3.36 12.98 -4.08
CA ALA A 101 2.19 13.08 -4.93
C ALA A 101 1.28 11.87 -4.70
N LYS A 102 0.34 12.00 -3.76
CA LYS A 102 -0.57 10.91 -3.39
C LYS A 102 -1.78 10.86 -4.31
N PRO A 103 -2.09 9.71 -4.91
CA PRO A 103 -3.36 9.58 -5.63
C PRO A 103 -4.54 9.79 -4.67
N PRO A 104 -5.66 10.34 -5.13
CA PRO A 104 -6.84 10.61 -4.29
C PRO A 104 -7.68 9.35 -4.04
N VAL A 105 -7.01 8.23 -3.75
CA VAL A 105 -7.66 6.98 -3.36
C VAL A 105 -7.89 6.97 -1.85
N GLN A 106 -9.00 6.37 -1.43
CA GLN A 106 -9.24 6.13 0.00
C GLN A 106 -8.47 4.89 0.46
N TRP A 107 -7.14 5.00 0.52
CA TRP A 107 -6.28 3.92 1.00
C TRP A 107 -5.22 4.47 1.94
N ASN A 108 -4.93 3.74 3.02
CA ASN A 108 -3.97 4.15 4.04
C ASN A 108 -3.39 2.91 4.76
N LYS A 109 -2.39 3.13 5.63
CA LYS A 109 -1.75 2.07 6.41
C LYS A 109 -2.74 1.26 7.24
N GLY A 110 -3.84 1.86 7.70
CA GLY A 110 -4.91 1.15 8.41
C GLY A 110 -5.68 0.17 7.54
N ARG A 111 -6.16 0.61 6.36
CA ARG A 111 -6.82 -0.28 5.40
C ARG A 111 -5.87 -1.38 4.91
N ALA A 112 -4.60 -1.04 4.67
CA ALA A 112 -3.57 -2.01 4.32
C ALA A 112 -3.34 -3.04 5.43
N SER A 113 -3.27 -2.62 6.69
CA SER A 113 -3.11 -3.53 7.83
C SER A 113 -4.26 -4.54 7.93
N ILE A 114 -5.51 -4.07 7.81
CA ILE A 114 -6.69 -4.93 7.82
C ILE A 114 -6.69 -5.88 6.61
N TYR A 115 -6.30 -5.40 5.43
CA TYR A 115 -6.16 -6.23 4.24
C TYR A 115 -5.15 -7.36 4.47
N ILE A 116 -3.94 -7.04 4.97
CA ILE A 116 -2.90 -8.03 5.26
C ILE A 116 -3.41 -9.09 6.24
N LEU A 117 -4.07 -8.66 7.32
CA LEU A 117 -4.60 -9.56 8.34
C LEU A 117 -5.68 -10.50 7.79
N ARG A 118 -6.63 -9.97 7.00
CA ARG A 118 -7.68 -10.78 6.37
C ARG A 118 -7.12 -11.76 5.35
N THR A 119 -6.17 -11.33 4.53
CA THR A 119 -5.56 -12.18 3.48
C THR A 119 -4.71 -13.29 4.08
N ALA A 120 -3.91 -12.98 5.09
CA ALA A 120 -3.00 -13.96 5.71
C ALA A 120 -3.71 -14.89 6.71
N PHE A 121 -4.70 -14.38 7.44
CA PHE A 121 -5.29 -15.08 8.59
C PHE A 121 -6.80 -15.27 8.50
N GLY A 122 -7.47 -14.95 7.40
CA GLY A 122 -8.93 -15.12 7.27
C GLY A 122 -9.73 -14.00 7.93
N VAL A 123 -11.04 -13.93 7.71
CA VAL A 123 -11.89 -12.82 8.19
C VAL A 123 -12.08 -12.80 9.72
N ASP A 124 -11.87 -13.93 10.37
CA ASP A 124 -11.98 -14.16 11.82
C ASP A 124 -10.64 -13.94 12.56
N TRP A 125 -9.68 -13.27 11.90
CA TRP A 125 -8.31 -13.09 12.41
C TRP A 125 -8.27 -12.49 13.82
N SER A 126 -9.17 -11.55 14.15
CA SER A 126 -9.17 -10.81 15.41
C SER A 126 -9.43 -11.70 16.63
N GLU A 127 -10.10 -12.83 16.42
CA GLU A 127 -10.41 -13.80 17.48
C GLU A 127 -9.29 -14.84 17.65
N ARG A 128 -8.51 -15.09 16.59
CA ARG A 128 -7.55 -16.21 16.55
C ARG A 128 -6.11 -15.83 16.81
N ILE A 129 -5.71 -14.61 16.50
CA ILE A 129 -4.33 -14.16 16.65
C ILE A 129 -4.23 -12.91 17.53
N LYS A 130 -3.07 -12.74 18.17
CA LYS A 130 -2.74 -11.52 18.90
C LYS A 130 -1.82 -10.68 18.04
N ILE A 131 -2.14 -9.39 17.94
CA ILE A 131 -1.47 -8.46 17.02
C ILE A 131 -0.76 -7.39 17.84
N ILE A 132 0.44 -7.06 17.39
CA ILE A 132 1.21 -5.93 17.88
C ILE A 132 1.48 -5.03 16.66
N TYR A 133 1.18 -3.74 16.80
CA TYR A 133 1.53 -2.73 15.80
C TYR A 133 2.42 -1.67 16.45
N ALA A 134 3.53 -1.30 15.81
CA ALA A 134 4.40 -0.23 16.25
C ALA A 134 4.72 0.69 15.06
N GLY A 135 4.56 1.99 15.24
CA GLY A 135 4.84 3.01 14.22
C GLY A 135 5.24 4.34 14.84
N ASP A 136 5.98 5.15 14.10
CA ASP A 136 6.64 6.37 14.57
C ASP A 136 6.15 7.65 13.88
N ASP A 137 5.48 7.53 12.73
CA ASP A 137 5.12 8.66 11.87
C ASP A 137 3.61 8.99 11.91
N ALA A 138 3.22 10.16 11.39
CA ALA A 138 1.82 10.58 11.40
C ALA A 138 0.88 9.66 10.61
N THR A 139 1.40 8.94 9.60
CA THR A 139 0.60 8.02 8.77
C THR A 139 0.31 6.71 9.49
N ASP A 140 1.13 6.33 10.49
CA ASP A 140 0.88 5.17 11.33
C ASP A 140 -0.35 5.32 12.23
N GLU A 141 -0.80 6.56 12.46
CA GLU A 141 -2.02 6.84 13.22
C GLU A 141 -3.26 6.21 12.57
N ASP A 142 -3.30 6.14 11.23
CA ASP A 142 -4.37 5.46 10.49
C ASP A 142 -4.45 3.97 10.86
N ALA A 143 -3.29 3.32 11.03
CA ALA A 143 -3.22 1.92 11.41
C ALA A 143 -3.54 1.72 12.89
N MET A 144 -3.01 2.57 13.77
CA MET A 144 -3.33 2.53 15.20
C MET A 144 -4.83 2.73 15.44
N MET A 145 -5.47 3.63 14.71
CA MET A 145 -6.91 3.86 14.77
C MET A 145 -7.70 2.65 14.25
N ALA A 146 -7.33 2.11 13.07
CA ALA A 146 -8.02 0.96 12.48
C ALA A 146 -7.90 -0.32 13.32
N LEU A 147 -6.81 -0.47 14.08
CA LEU A 147 -6.51 -1.65 14.90
C LEU A 147 -6.91 -1.49 16.38
N LYS A 148 -7.48 -0.35 16.76
CA LYS A 148 -7.84 -0.05 18.15
C LYS A 148 -8.77 -1.11 18.73
N GLY A 149 -8.43 -1.66 19.89
CA GLY A 149 -9.18 -2.72 20.56
C GLY A 149 -8.99 -4.13 19.97
N MET A 150 -8.29 -4.28 18.84
CA MET A 150 -7.97 -5.56 18.21
C MET A 150 -6.47 -5.91 18.27
N ALA A 151 -5.62 -4.90 18.47
CA ALA A 151 -4.17 -5.05 18.57
C ALA A 151 -3.60 -4.24 19.72
N ALA A 152 -2.47 -4.71 20.28
CA ALA A 152 -1.63 -3.87 21.12
C ALA A 152 -0.87 -2.88 20.22
N THR A 153 -1.24 -1.61 20.25
CA THR A 153 -0.66 -0.56 19.39
C THR A 153 0.30 0.33 20.15
N PHE A 154 1.44 0.65 19.54
CA PHE A 154 2.53 1.41 20.14
C PHE A 154 2.97 2.56 19.25
N ARG A 155 2.90 3.80 19.77
CA ARG A 155 3.54 4.96 19.14
C ARG A 155 4.99 5.05 19.56
N VAL A 156 5.91 5.02 18.60
CA VAL A 156 7.34 5.17 18.84
C VAL A 156 7.68 6.66 18.81
N THR A 157 7.99 7.24 19.98
CA THR A 157 8.34 8.65 20.11
C THR A 157 8.99 8.92 21.46
N ASN A 158 10.00 9.80 21.48
CA ASN A 158 10.58 10.32 22.73
C ASN A 158 9.85 11.58 23.24
N ALA A 159 8.93 12.14 22.45
CA ALA A 159 8.24 13.37 22.79
C ALA A 159 7.15 13.12 23.82
N GLN A 160 7.15 13.93 24.87
CA GLN A 160 6.19 13.79 25.98
C GLN A 160 4.76 14.17 25.57
N ILE A 161 4.60 15.07 24.61
CA ILE A 161 3.31 15.60 24.17
C ILE A 161 3.12 15.29 22.68
N VAL A 162 2.59 14.10 22.39
CA VAL A 162 2.17 13.69 21.04
C VAL A 162 0.77 13.11 21.12
N LYS A 163 -0.15 13.66 20.33
CA LYS A 163 -1.48 13.08 20.12
C LYS A 163 -1.32 11.79 19.32
N THR A 164 -1.85 10.69 19.85
CA THR A 164 -1.79 9.39 19.18
C THR A 164 -3.04 8.56 19.51
N SER A 165 -3.42 7.73 18.56
CA SER A 165 -4.46 6.70 18.66
C SER A 165 -3.93 5.39 19.22
N ALA A 166 -2.60 5.25 19.36
CA ALA A 166 -1.99 4.10 20.00
C ALA A 166 -2.41 3.95 21.46
N GLU A 167 -2.52 2.70 21.91
CA GLU A 167 -2.79 2.37 23.32
C GLU A 167 -1.60 2.69 24.23
N ARG A 168 -0.38 2.56 23.70
CA ARG A 168 0.87 2.75 24.45
C ARG A 168 1.91 3.50 23.65
N ARG A 169 3.00 3.90 24.33
CA ARG A 169 4.16 4.55 23.73
C ARG A 169 5.43 3.75 24.00
N LEU A 170 6.35 3.79 23.05
CA LEU A 170 7.72 3.31 23.20
C LEU A 170 8.66 4.50 22.94
N PRO A 171 9.67 4.73 23.80
CA PRO A 171 10.49 5.95 23.71
C PRO A 171 11.47 5.94 22.53
N SER A 172 11.77 4.76 21.96
CA SER A 172 12.75 4.61 20.88
C SER A 172 12.58 3.30 20.12
N THR A 173 13.27 3.19 18.99
CA THR A 173 13.42 1.95 18.22
C THR A 173 14.12 0.84 19.02
N ASP A 174 15.05 1.17 19.93
CA ASP A 174 15.65 0.19 20.85
C ASP A 174 14.61 -0.44 21.80
N SER A 175 13.60 0.34 22.17
CA SER A 175 12.49 -0.17 22.98
C SER A 175 11.60 -1.11 22.18
N VAL A 176 11.42 -0.87 20.87
CA VAL A 176 10.77 -1.80 19.94
C VAL A 176 11.56 -3.11 19.88
N LEU A 177 12.88 -3.05 19.73
CA LEU A 177 13.73 -4.26 19.74
C LEU A 177 13.62 -5.03 21.05
N THR A 178 13.63 -4.32 22.19
CA THR A 178 13.47 -4.93 23.51
C THR A 178 12.12 -5.63 23.66
N MET A 179 11.04 -5.00 23.18
CA MET A 179 9.71 -5.60 23.13
C MET A 179 9.70 -6.85 22.24
N LEU A 180 10.29 -6.80 21.04
CA LEU A 180 10.34 -7.95 20.14
C LEU A 180 11.13 -9.13 20.76
N LYS A 181 12.28 -8.87 21.40
CA LYS A 181 13.03 -9.88 22.17
C LYS A 181 12.24 -10.43 23.35
N TRP A 182 11.38 -9.62 23.97
CA TRP A 182 10.49 -10.10 25.02
C TRP A 182 9.40 -11.01 24.45
N VAL A 183 8.78 -10.63 23.32
CA VAL A 183 7.78 -11.44 22.62
C VAL A 183 8.37 -12.79 22.22
N GLU A 184 9.55 -12.80 21.60
CA GLU A 184 10.28 -14.02 21.24
C GLU A 184 10.43 -14.95 22.45
N ARG A 185 10.97 -14.45 23.57
CA ARG A 185 11.20 -15.24 24.78
C ARG A 185 9.94 -15.84 25.39
N HIS A 186 8.79 -15.15 25.32
CA HIS A 186 7.56 -15.54 26.01
C HIS A 186 6.57 -16.31 25.12
N PHE A 187 6.57 -16.05 23.81
CA PHE A 187 5.59 -16.62 22.88
C PHE A 187 6.17 -17.71 21.99
N MET A 188 7.47 -17.70 21.67
CA MET A 188 8.07 -18.75 20.82
C MET A 188 8.41 -20.05 21.59
N ARG A 189 8.32 -20.05 22.93
CA ARG A 189 8.47 -21.28 23.74
C ARG A 189 7.24 -22.20 23.70
N ARG A 190 6.13 -21.76 23.08
CA ARG A 190 4.91 -22.56 22.92
C ARG A 190 4.85 -23.10 21.49
N LYS A 191 4.85 -24.44 21.32
CA LYS A 191 4.56 -25.05 20.00
C LYS A 191 3.21 -24.50 19.50
N PRO A 192 3.08 -24.12 18.21
CA PRO A 192 1.78 -23.76 17.66
C PRO A 192 0.81 -24.93 17.88
N ARG A 193 -0.37 -24.66 18.43
CA ARG A 193 -1.41 -25.68 18.63
C ARG A 193 -1.69 -26.32 17.26
N SER A 194 -1.62 -27.64 17.18
CA SER A 194 -1.71 -28.41 15.93
C SER A 194 -3.03 -28.26 15.16
N ASN A 195 -4.00 -27.49 15.68
CA ASN A 195 -5.30 -27.25 15.04
C ASN A 195 -5.35 -25.98 14.19
N SER A 196 -4.22 -25.28 13.97
CA SER A 196 -4.19 -24.25 12.94
C SER A 196 -3.99 -24.92 11.58
N LEU A 197 -5.09 -25.22 10.89
CA LEU A 197 -5.15 -25.61 9.47
C LEU A 197 -4.52 -24.56 8.52
N THR A 198 -3.93 -23.48 9.05
CA THR A 198 -3.52 -22.29 8.31
C THR A 198 -2.13 -22.37 7.66
N TYR A 199 -1.43 -23.51 7.71
CA TYR A 199 -0.12 -23.62 7.03
C TYR A 199 0.11 -24.93 6.27
N LYS A 200 -0.62 -26.00 6.59
CA LYS A 200 -0.54 -27.26 5.84
C LYS A 200 -1.80 -27.43 5.01
N ASN A 201 -1.65 -27.28 3.69
CA ASN A 201 -2.64 -27.44 2.60
C ASN A 201 -3.29 -26.16 2.05
N ARG A 202 -2.51 -25.40 1.26
CA ARG A 202 -3.09 -24.65 0.14
C ARG A 202 -2.31 -24.84 -1.17
N LYS A 203 -1.67 -25.99 -1.34
CA LYS A 203 -1.06 -26.40 -2.62
C LYS A 203 -2.10 -26.98 -3.61
N LYS A 204 -3.41 -26.95 -3.30
CA LYS A 204 -4.45 -27.57 -4.15
C LYS A 204 -5.67 -26.74 -4.51
N ASP A 205 -5.99 -25.63 -3.84
CA ASP A 205 -7.18 -24.84 -4.20
C ASP A 205 -6.81 -23.39 -4.56
N CYS A 206 -6.38 -23.22 -5.81
CA CYS A 206 -6.34 -21.92 -6.47
C CYS A 206 -7.78 -21.53 -6.83
N VAL A 207 -8.41 -20.69 -5.99
CA VAL A 207 -9.60 -19.96 -6.41
C VAL A 207 -9.13 -18.82 -7.30
N LYS A 208 -9.22 -19.01 -8.63
CA LYS A 208 -9.18 -17.90 -9.59
C LYS A 208 -10.37 -16.98 -9.29
N MET A 209 -10.11 -15.85 -8.64
CA MET A 209 -11.08 -14.76 -8.59
C MET A 209 -10.88 -13.92 -9.85
N GLN A 210 -11.45 -14.38 -10.97
CA GLN A 210 -11.60 -13.56 -12.18
C GLN A 210 -12.79 -12.62 -11.96
N LEU A 211 -12.52 -11.33 -11.77
CA LEU A 211 -13.51 -10.30 -12.03
C LEU A 211 -13.52 -10.05 -13.55
N ALA A 212 -14.33 -10.80 -14.27
CA ALA A 212 -14.70 -10.46 -15.64
C ALA A 212 -15.91 -9.52 -15.58
N PHE A 213 -15.74 -8.30 -16.08
CA PHE A 213 -16.85 -7.43 -16.43
C PHE A 213 -17.43 -7.94 -17.76
N ASP A 214 -18.68 -8.37 -17.75
CA ASP A 214 -19.41 -8.74 -18.96
C ASP A 214 -19.61 -7.50 -19.84
N LEU A 215 -18.86 -7.44 -20.94
CA LEU A 215 -19.18 -6.58 -22.08
C LEU A 215 -20.34 -7.22 -22.84
N VAL A 216 -21.49 -6.55 -22.84
CA VAL A 216 -22.67 -6.89 -23.63
C VAL A 216 -22.28 -6.97 -25.12
N PRO A 217 -22.54 -8.09 -25.83
CA PRO A 217 -22.32 -8.12 -27.27
C PRO A 217 -23.44 -7.38 -28.00
N ASN A 218 -23.04 -6.37 -28.79
CA ASN A 218 -23.88 -5.76 -29.81
C ASN A 218 -24.43 -6.85 -30.75
N LEU A 219 -25.75 -6.94 -30.83
CA LEU A 219 -26.44 -7.63 -31.93
C LEU A 219 -26.42 -6.70 -33.16
N SER A 220 -25.93 -7.23 -34.28
CA SER A 220 -26.19 -6.68 -35.61
C SER A 220 -26.60 -7.83 -36.54
N PRO A 221 -27.50 -7.57 -37.51
CA PRO A 221 -28.38 -8.59 -38.05
C PRO A 221 -27.75 -9.44 -39.16
N ALA A 222 -28.34 -10.61 -39.32
CA ALA A 222 -28.01 -11.66 -40.26
C ALA A 222 -27.86 -11.17 -41.71
N ASN A 223 -26.83 -11.69 -42.38
CA ASN A 223 -26.81 -11.83 -43.83
C ASN A 223 -25.90 -13.01 -44.20
N SER A 224 -26.52 -14.12 -44.60
CA SER A 224 -25.85 -15.13 -45.42
C SER A 224 -26.89 -15.84 -46.29
N ALA A 225 -26.96 -15.40 -47.54
CA ALA A 225 -27.54 -16.13 -48.65
C ALA A 225 -26.64 -17.31 -49.06
N ALA A 226 -27.25 -18.23 -49.84
CA ALA A 226 -26.69 -19.40 -50.52
C ALA A 226 -26.49 -20.65 -49.62
N ASN A 227 -26.85 -21.88 -50.00
CA ASN A 227 -27.01 -22.43 -51.36
C ASN A 227 -27.70 -23.83 -51.33
N SER A 228 -27.93 -24.38 -52.54
CA SER A 228 -28.28 -25.77 -52.95
C SER A 228 -29.78 -26.06 -53.15
N SER A 229 -30.30 -26.16 -54.39
CA SER A 229 -30.19 -27.25 -55.41
C SER A 229 -30.92 -28.53 -54.94
N ASP A 230 -31.76 -29.26 -55.66
CA ASP A 230 -31.96 -29.58 -57.08
C ASP A 230 -33.26 -30.45 -57.17
N GLU A 231 -33.81 -30.68 -58.38
CA GLU A 231 -34.85 -31.67 -58.83
C GLU A 231 -35.85 -30.98 -59.79
N ARG A 232 -35.79 -31.14 -61.14
CA ARG A 232 -36.21 -32.29 -62.00
C ARG A 232 -37.58 -32.83 -61.58
N ASP A 233 -38.65 -32.85 -62.38
CA ASP A 233 -38.90 -32.86 -63.83
C ASP A 233 -40.10 -31.95 -64.21
#